data_AF-A0A3B8MFM5-F1
#
_entry.id   AF-A0A3B8MFM5-F1
#
_cell.length_a   1.000
_cell.length_b   1.000
_cell.length_c   1.000
_cell.angle_alpha   90.00
_cell.angle_beta   90.00
_cell.angle_gamma   90.00
#
_symmetry.space_group_name_H-M   'P 1'
#
loop_
_entity.id
_entity.type
_entity.pdbx_description
1 polymer ?
#
loop_
_entity_poly.entity_id
_entity_poly.type
_entity_poly.pdbx_seq_one_letter_code
_entity_poly.pdbx_strand_id
1 'polypeptide(L)'
;MFRAFCRIDFQQMREQTMKLLHILFGLLLLPSNAEPQQLGQRVYWMAVTEVSIGQLSEYHAFAEKEMNPLMEKHDYRIIAT
;
A
#
# COMPACT_ATOMS: atom_id res chain seq x y z
N MET A 1 -12.02 -31.87 51.36
CA MET A 1 -12.08 -32.32 49.95
C MET A 1 -12.37 -31.18 48.97
N PHE A 2 -13.32 -30.27 49.25
CA PHE A 2 -13.68 -29.14 48.37
C PHE A 2 -12.56 -28.16 47.99
N ARG A 3 -11.65 -27.80 48.92
CA ARG A 3 -10.53 -26.87 48.61
C ARG A 3 -9.49 -27.41 47.61
N ALA A 4 -9.36 -28.74 47.51
CA ALA A 4 -8.43 -29.35 46.56
C ALA A 4 -9.01 -29.38 45.14
N PHE A 5 -10.32 -29.60 45.00
CA PHE A 5 -11.03 -29.60 43.72
C PHE A 5 -10.95 -28.24 43.01
N CYS A 6 -11.28 -27.14 43.71
CA CYS A 6 -11.18 -25.79 43.16
C CYS A 6 -9.74 -25.38 42.74
N ARG A 7 -8.71 -25.94 43.41
CA ARG A 7 -7.31 -25.66 43.07
C ARG A 7 -6.90 -26.37 41.78
N ILE A 8 -7.40 -27.58 41.55
CA ILE A 8 -7.15 -28.35 40.32
C ILE A 8 -7.85 -27.67 39.13
N ASP A 9 -9.11 -27.25 39.30
CA ASP A 9 -9.86 -26.53 38.27
C ASP A 9 -9.19 -25.22 37.86
N PHE A 10 -8.67 -24.45 38.83
CA PHE A 10 -7.99 -23.18 38.53
C PHE A 10 -6.64 -23.39 37.80
N GLN A 11 -5.89 -24.43 38.17
CA GLN A 11 -4.66 -24.79 37.44
C GLN A 11 -4.98 -25.26 36.02
N GLN A 12 -6.02 -26.07 35.85
CA GLN A 12 -6.46 -26.58 34.55
C GLN A 12 -6.96 -25.45 33.62
N MET A 13 -7.74 -24.49 34.13
CA MET A 13 -8.14 -23.32 33.36
C MET A 13 -6.95 -22.46 32.94
N ARG A 14 -5.98 -22.23 33.85
CA ARG A 14 -4.76 -21.47 33.53
C ARG A 14 -3.95 -22.11 32.42
N GLU A 15 -3.81 -23.44 32.44
CA GLU A 15 -3.13 -24.18 31.38
C GLU A 15 -3.84 -24.09 30.03
N GLN A 16 -5.18 -24.16 30.02
CA GLN A 16 -5.97 -23.99 28.81
C GLN A 16 -5.86 -22.57 28.24
N THR A 17 -5.90 -21.54 29.09
CA THR A 17 -5.72 -20.14 28.69
C THR A 17 -4.33 -19.91 28.09
N MET A 18 -3.29 -20.47 28.71
CA MET A 18 -1.92 -20.34 28.18
C MET A 18 -1.76 -21.07 26.85
N LYS A 19 -2.35 -22.26 26.68
CA LYS A 19 -2.34 -22.98 25.40
C LYS A 19 -3.05 -22.18 24.30
N LEU A 20 -4.21 -21.61 24.60
CA LEU A 20 -4.96 -20.78 23.66
C LEU A 20 -4.17 -19.53 23.24
N LEU A 21 -3.50 -18.87 24.20
CA LEU A 21 -2.68 -17.69 23.93
C LEU A 21 -1.53 -18.02 22.96
N HIS A 22 -0.84 -19.14 23.15
CA HIS A 22 0.24 -19.55 22.25
C HIS A 22 -0.27 -19.86 20.84
N ILE A 23 -1.44 -20.48 20.72
CA ILE A 23 -2.06 -20.76 19.42
C ILE A 23 -2.43 -19.46 18.70
N LEU A 24 -3.06 -18.51 19.41
CA LEU A 24 -3.43 -17.21 18.85
C LEU A 24 -2.21 -16.39 18.45
N PHE A 25 -1.16 -16.39 19.27
CA PHE A 25 0.10 -15.71 18.96
C PHE A 25 0.81 -16.36 17.76
N GLY A 26 0.80 -17.69 17.68
CA GLY A 26 1.31 -18.43 16.52
C GLY A 26 0.53 -18.11 15.25
N LEU A 27 -0.80 -17.97 15.33
CA LEU A 27 -1.64 -17.56 14.20
C LEU A 27 -1.36 -16.13 13.75
N LEU A 28 -1.15 -15.21 14.70
CA LEU A 28 -0.85 -13.80 14.43
C LEU A 28 0.52 -13.61 13.76
N LEU A 29 1.48 -14.47 14.10
CA LEU A 29 2.82 -14.47 13.54
C LEU A 29 2.96 -15.28 12.25
N LEU A 30 1.88 -15.88 11.74
CA LEU A 30 1.92 -16.50 10.42
C LEU A 30 2.36 -15.44 9.41
N PRO A 31 3.41 -15.71 8.61
CA PRO A 31 3.81 -14.79 7.56
C PRO A 31 2.62 -14.60 6.64
N SER A 32 2.15 -13.37 6.56
CA SER A 32 1.17 -13.00 5.56
C SER A 32 1.83 -13.22 4.20
N ASN A 33 1.29 -14.12 3.39
CA ASN A 33 1.61 -14.20 1.96
C ASN A 33 1.05 -12.99 1.19
N ALA A 34 0.60 -11.94 1.87
CA ALA A 34 0.55 -10.62 1.25
C ALA A 34 1.99 -10.28 0.88
N GLU A 35 2.33 -10.49 -0.39
CA GLU A 35 3.42 -9.76 -0.98
C GLU A 35 3.27 -8.31 -0.52
N PRO A 36 4.31 -7.67 0.03
CA PRO A 36 4.26 -6.24 0.20
C PRO A 36 3.88 -5.72 -1.18
N GLN A 37 2.72 -5.08 -1.31
CA GLN A 37 2.43 -4.29 -2.48
C GLN A 37 3.54 -3.26 -2.51
N GLN A 38 4.62 -3.57 -3.23
CA GLN A 38 5.50 -2.60 -3.80
C GLN A 38 4.65 -1.89 -4.86
N LEU A 39 3.69 -1.09 -4.38
CA LEU A 39 3.39 0.17 -5.02
C LEU A 39 4.74 0.91 -5.03
N GLY A 40 5.58 0.60 -6.01
CA GLY A 40 6.64 1.50 -6.40
C GLY A 40 5.92 2.82 -6.62
N GLN A 41 6.14 3.78 -5.73
CA GLN A 41 5.33 4.99 -5.61
C GLN A 41 5.43 5.76 -6.92
N ARG A 42 4.52 5.50 -7.86
CA ARG A 42 4.39 6.28 -9.08
C ARG A 42 3.82 7.62 -8.65
N VAL A 43 4.66 8.65 -8.71
CA VAL A 43 4.24 10.02 -8.47
C VAL A 43 3.69 10.57 -9.77
N TYR A 44 2.43 10.96 -9.75
CA TYR A 44 1.74 11.55 -10.88
C TYR A 44 1.75 13.07 -10.74
N TRP A 45 2.22 13.76 -11.77
CA TRP A 45 2.18 15.22 -11.86
C TRP A 45 1.14 15.63 -12.89
N MET A 46 0.23 16.52 -12.51
CA MET A 46 -0.78 17.09 -13.41
C MET A 46 -0.59 18.60 -13.47
N ALA A 47 -0.53 19.14 -14.69
CA ALA A 47 -0.45 20.56 -14.95
C ALA A 47 -1.59 20.97 -15.89
N VAL A 48 -2.16 22.14 -15.63
CA VAL A 48 -3.17 22.75 -16.50
C VAL A 48 -2.54 24.00 -17.10
N THR A 49 -2.56 24.09 -18.42
CA THR A 49 -2.01 25.23 -19.16
C THR A 49 -3.15 25.99 -19.82
N GLU A 50 -3.29 27.27 -19.49
CA GLU A 50 -4.20 28.16 -20.20
C GLU A 50 -3.58 28.58 -21.53
N VAL A 51 -4.34 28.44 -22.61
CA VAL A 51 -3.92 28.81 -23.96
C VAL A 51 -4.91 29.81 -24.55
N SER A 52 -4.39 30.75 -25.33
CA SER A 52 -5.21 31.73 -26.04
C SER A 52 -6.21 31.03 -26.98
N ILE A 53 -7.38 31.64 -27.13
CA ILE A 53 -8.41 31.16 -28.06
C ILE A 53 -7.81 31.05 -29.48
N GLY A 54 -7.97 29.88 -30.11
CA GLY A 54 -7.45 29.58 -31.44
C GLY A 54 -6.07 28.94 -31.47
N GLN A 55 -5.30 28.99 -30.38
CA GLN A 55 -3.92 28.47 -30.34
C GLN A 55 -3.81 27.04 -29.79
N LEU A 56 -4.93 26.38 -29.48
CA LEU A 56 -4.92 25.03 -28.91
C LEU A 56 -4.19 24.03 -29.82
N SER A 57 -4.42 24.08 -31.14
CA SER A 57 -3.76 23.21 -32.12
C SER A 57 -2.24 23.45 -32.18
N GLU A 58 -1.84 24.71 -32.17
CA GLU A 58 -0.42 25.12 -32.19
C GLU A 58 0.29 24.68 -30.92
N TYR A 59 -0.38 24.82 -29.77
CA TYR A 59 0.13 24.32 -28.48
C TYR A 59 0.33 22.81 -28.51
N HIS A 60 -0.63 22.03 -29.00
CA HIS A 60 -0.46 20.57 -29.07
C HIS A 60 0.67 20.18 -30.03
N ALA A 61 0.81 20.85 -31.18
CA ALA A 61 1.90 20.60 -32.12
C ALA A 61 3.28 20.93 -31.52
N PHE A 62 3.39 22.02 -30.76
CA PHE A 62 4.60 22.35 -30.00
C PHE A 62 4.88 21.34 -28.88
N ALA A 63 3.85 20.97 -28.11
CA ALA A 63 3.97 20.02 -27.02
C ALA A 63 4.51 18.68 -27.52
N GLU A 64 3.97 18.14 -28.61
CA GLU A 64 4.39 16.86 -29.18
C GLU A 64 5.82 16.91 -29.74
N LYS A 65 6.20 18.00 -30.43
CA LYS A 65 7.49 18.09 -31.13
C LYS A 65 8.67 18.51 -30.25
N GLU A 66 8.41 19.30 -29.21
CA GLU A 66 9.47 19.96 -28.44
C GLU A 66 9.39 19.65 -26.95
N MET A 67 8.22 19.84 -26.33
CA MET A 67 8.07 19.70 -24.87
C MET A 67 8.14 18.24 -24.41
N ASN A 68 7.40 17.35 -25.06
CA ASN A 68 7.32 15.94 -24.69
C ASN A 68 8.70 15.26 -24.79
N PRO A 69 9.47 15.43 -25.89
CA PRO A 69 10.83 14.90 -25.97
C PRO A 69 11.77 15.46 -24.89
N LEU A 70 11.63 16.73 -24.53
CA LEU A 70 12.41 17.33 -23.45
C LEU A 70 12.08 16.70 -22.10
N MET A 71 10.80 16.50 -21.81
CA MET A 71 10.35 15.84 -20.58
C MET A 71 10.84 14.40 -20.50
N GLU A 72 10.71 13.64 -21.59
CA GLU A 72 11.19 12.25 -21.66
C GLU A 72 12.71 12.14 -21.48
N LYS A 73 13.48 13.10 -21.98
CA LYS A 73 14.93 13.20 -21.73
C LYS A 73 15.28 13.37 -20.25
N HIS A 74 14.35 13.88 -19.45
CA HIS A 74 14.48 14.06 -18.01
C HIS A 74 13.70 13.02 -17.20
N ASP A 75 13.48 11.83 -17.78
CA ASP A 75 12.84 10.67 -17.15
C ASP A 75 11.36 10.87 -16.76
N TYR A 76 10.71 11.91 -17.28
CA TYR A 76 9.26 12.04 -17.16
C TYR A 76 8.57 11.15 -18.18
N ARG A 77 7.50 10.47 -17.75
CA ARG A 77 6.65 9.67 -18.63
C ARG A 77 5.28 10.30 -18.76
N ILE A 78 4.94 10.71 -19.98
CA ILE A 78 3.64 11.28 -20.29
C ILE A 78 2.62 10.14 -20.40
N ILE A 79 1.53 10.29 -19.67
CA ILE A 79 0.45 9.30 -19.56
C ILE A 79 -0.87 9.80 -20.16
N ALA A 80 -1.02 11.11 -20.25
CA ALA A 80 -2.17 11.79 -20.82
C ALA A 80 -1.78 13.25 -21.14
N THR A 81 -2.33 13.77 -22.23
CA THR A 81 -2.23 15.15 -22.70
C THR A 81 -3.57 15.56 -23.28
#